data_AF-A0A2P5SZ10-F1
#
_entry.id   AF-A0A2P5SZ10-F1
#
_cell.length_a   1.000
_cell.length_b   1.000
_cell.length_c   1.000
_cell.angle_alpha   90.00
_cell.angle_beta   90.00
_cell.angle_gamma   90.00
#
_symmetry.space_group_name_H-M   'P 1'
#
loop_
_entity.id
_entity.type
_entity.pdbx_description
1 polymer ?
#
loop_
_entity_poly.entity_id
_entity_poly.type
_entity_poly.pdbx_seq_one_letter_code
_entity_poly.pdbx_strand_id
1 'polypeptide(L)' 'MYTKKTCNYYIKARILLNIISVVFQETFIDKYKNKYQEVVLRSSYRTVSQMFISGKFIGGFDELLELDRKNTFNFLQEF' A
#
# COMPACT_ATOMS: atom_id res chain seq x y z
N MET A 1 3.47 -0.95 2.38
CA MET A 1 3.19 -0.33 1.05
C MET A 1 4.39 -0.50 0.13
N TYR A 2 4.16 -1.02 -1.08
CA TYR A 2 5.19 -1.14 -2.12
C TYR A 2 4.98 -0.08 -3.20
N THR A 3 6.04 0.62 -3.57
CA THR A 3 5.98 1.74 -4.53
C THR A 3 7.29 1.93 -5.29
N LYS A 4 7.33 2.94 -6.16
CA LYS A 4 8.54 3.44 -6.86
C LYS A 4 8.68 4.93 -6.59
N LYS A 5 9.89 5.47 -6.73
CA LYS A 5 10.15 6.91 -6.49
C LYS A 5 9.29 7.86 -7.35
N THR A 6 8.88 7.42 -8.54
CA THR A 6 8.11 8.21 -9.50
C THR A 6 6.59 8.10 -9.32
N CYS A 7 6.10 7.41 -8.29
CA CYS A 7 4.67 7.14 -8.12
C CYS A 7 3.95 8.29 -7.40
N ASN A 8 3.10 9.03 -8.12
CA ASN A 8 2.29 10.10 -7.52
C ASN A 8 1.20 9.59 -6.56
N TYR A 9 0.67 8.39 -6.78
CA TYR A 9 -0.35 7.79 -5.90
C TYR A 9 0.19 7.39 -4.53
N TYR A 10 1.48 7.04 -4.43
CA TYR A 10 2.16 6.81 -3.17
C TYR A 10 2.14 8.05 -2.27
N ILE A 11 2.38 9.24 -2.84
CA ILE A 11 2.40 10.49 -2.07
C ILE A 11 1.02 10.70 -1.42
N LYS A 12 -0.06 10.48 -2.19
CA LYS A 12 -1.43 10.58 -1.69
C LYS A 12 -1.72 9.56 -0.59
N ALA A 13 -1.33 8.29 -0.79
CA ALA A 13 -1.50 7.23 0.20
C ALA A 13 -0.77 7.56 1.52
N ARG A 14 0.46 8.05 1.43
CA ARG A 14 1.27 8.46 2.58
C ARG A 14 0.62 9.57 3.37
N ILE A 15 0.09 10.59 2.69
CA ILE A 15 -0.63 11.70 3.32
C ILE A 15 -1.87 11.17 4.05
N LEU A 16 -2.68 10.34 3.38
CA LEU A 16 -3.88 9.76 3.98
C LEU A 16 -3.55 8.96 5.24
N LEU A 17 -2.59 8.03 5.18
CA LEU A 17 -2.17 7.20 6.31
C LEU A 17 -1.66 8.04 7.49
N ASN A 18 -0.93 9.14 7.22
CA ASN A 18 -0.50 10.07 8.26
C ASN A 18 -1.68 10.83 8.89
N ILE A 19 -2.66 11.28 8.11
CA ILE A 19 -3.86 11.97 8.62
C ILE A 19 -4.62 11.05 9.58
N ILE A 20 -4.79 9.78 9.21
CA ILE A 20 -5.47 8.79 10.07
C ILE A 20 -4.55 8.18 11.13
N SER A 21 -3.34 8.73 11.32
CA SER A 21 -2.36 8.33 12.35
C SER A 21 -2.00 6.85 12.34
N VAL A 22 -1.93 6.25 11.16
CA VAL A 22 -1.59 4.84 10.98
C VAL A 22 -0.10 4.67 10.76
N VAL A 23 0.50 3.74 11.49
CA VAL A 23 1.88 3.33 11.23
C VAL A 23 1.94 2.45 9.99
N PHE A 24 2.83 2.77 9.06
CA PHE A 24 3.06 1.97 7.86
C PHE A 24 4.55 1.93 7.51
N GLN A 25 4.92 0.91 6.73
CA GLN A 25 6.23 0.82 6.11
C GLN A 25 6.10 1.02 4.61
N GLU A 26 7.08 1.72 4.04
CA GLU A 26 7.21 1.91 2.61
C GLU A 26 8.44 1.17 2.07
N THR A 27 8.28 0.50 0.93
CA THR A 27 9.38 -0.16 0.24
C THR A 27 9.41 0.29 -1.21
N PHE A 28 10.51 0.96 -1.57
CA PHE A 28 10.81 1.40 -2.92
C PHE A 28 11.38 0.23 -3.72
N ILE A 29 10.53 -0.45 -4.49
CA ILE A 29 10.89 -1.69 -5.20
C ILE A 29 11.91 -1.47 -6.31
N ASP A 30 12.00 -0.24 -6.82
CA ASP A 30 13.01 0.20 -7.80
C ASP A 30 14.44 0.21 -7.23
N LYS A 31 14.60 0.15 -5.90
CA LYS A 31 15.92 0.02 -5.26
C LYS A 31 16.44 -1.41 -5.19
N TYR A 32 15.63 -2.41 -5.54
CA TYR A 32 15.95 -3.82 -5.31
C TYR A 32 15.67 -4.67 -6.56
N LYS A 33 16.70 -5.36 -7.06
CA LYS A 33 16.67 -6.09 -8.34
C LYS A 33 15.48 -7.06 -8.49
N ASN A 34 15.09 -7.76 -7.42
CA ASN A 34 14.06 -8.82 -7.50
C ASN A 34 12.76 -8.47 -6.76
N LYS A 35 12.68 -7.29 -6.10
CA LYS A 35 11.55 -6.98 -5.23
C LYS A 35 10.25 -6.77 -6.00
N TYR A 36 10.35 -6.23 -7.22
CA TYR A 36 9.19 -6.11 -8.10
C TYR A 36 8.56 -7.48 -8.38
N GLN A 37 9.35 -8.50 -8.74
CA GLN A 37 8.84 -9.84 -9.04
C GLN A 37 8.18 -10.48 -7.81
N GLU A 38 8.82 -10.38 -6.63
CA GLU A 38 8.25 -10.87 -5.37
C GLU A 38 6.88 -10.23 -5.10
N VAL A 39 6.78 -8.91 -5.24
CA VAL A 39 5.55 -8.17 -4.95
C VAL A 39 4.45 -8.53 -5.94
N VAL A 40 4.76 -8.65 -7.24
CA VAL A 40 3.81 -9.10 -8.26
C VAL A 40 3.31 -10.51 -7.98
N LEU A 41 4.19 -11.44 -7.57
CA LEU A 41 3.78 -12.80 -7.23
C LEU A 41 2.85 -12.84 -6.00
N ARG A 42 3.07 -11.94 -5.03
CA ARG A 42 2.25 -11.86 -3.81
C ARG A 42 0.87 -11.26 -4.01
N SER A 43 0.69 -10.41 -5.02
CA SER A 43 -0.58 -9.68 -5.24
C SER A 43 -1.29 -10.04 -6.54
N SER A 44 -0.61 -10.71 -7.47
CA SER A 44 -1.01 -10.83 -8.88
C SER A 44 -1.21 -9.48 -9.58
N TYR A 45 -0.78 -8.38 -8.96
CA TYR A 45 -0.90 -7.01 -9.47
C TYR A 45 0.43 -6.52 -10.01
N ARG A 46 0.40 -5.86 -11.18
CA ARG A 46 1.61 -5.38 -11.88
C ARG A 46 1.91 -3.89 -11.67
N THR A 47 0.92 -3.12 -11.24
CA THR A 47 1.03 -1.68 -11.04
C THR A 47 1.43 -1.33 -9.61
N VAL A 48 2.00 -0.14 -9.42
CA VAL A 48 2.23 0.47 -8.10
C VAL A 48 1.33 1.71 -7.97
N SER A 49 0.95 2.15 -6.77
CA SER A 49 1.28 1.61 -5.44
C SER A 49 0.47 0.37 -5.06
N GLN A 50 1.10 -0.57 -4.35
CA GLN A 50 0.43 -1.75 -3.79
C GLN A 50 0.40 -1.70 -2.26
N MET A 51 -0.79 -1.84 -1.70
CA MET A 51 -1.06 -1.77 -0.29
C MET A 51 -1.24 -3.16 0.29
N PHE A 52 -0.65 -3.35 1.46
CA PHE A 52 -0.74 -4.58 2.22
C PHE A 52 -1.01 -4.22 3.68
N ILE A 53 -1.95 -4.93 4.31
CA ILE A 53 -2.25 -4.85 5.74
C ILE A 53 -2.02 -6.25 6.30
N SER A 54 -1.21 -6.36 7.36
CA SER A 54 -0.85 -7.64 7.99
C SER A 54 -0.42 -8.73 6.97
N GLY A 55 0.32 -8.33 5.93
CA GLY A 55 0.79 -9.21 4.87
C GLY A 55 -0.22 -9.57 3.78
N LYS A 56 -1.51 -9.22 3.95
CA LYS A 56 -2.58 -9.41 2.96
C LYS A 56 -2.63 -8.25 1.97
N PHE A 57 -2.67 -8.57 0.68
CA PHE A 57 -2.87 -7.57 -0.37
C PHE A 57 -4.29 -7.03 -0.32
N ILE A 58 -4.44 -5.71 -0.32
CA ILE A 58 -5.76 -5.05 -0.28
C ILE A 58 -6.08 -4.25 -1.54
N GLY A 59 -5.10 -4.00 -2.42
CA GLY A 59 -5.27 -3.17 -3.61
C GLY A 59 -4.26 -2.04 -3.72
N GLY A 60 -4.63 -1.01 -4.47
CA GLY A 60 -3.89 0.23 -4.65
C GLY A 60 -4.38 1.37 -3.76
N PHE A 61 -4.27 2.60 -4.26
CA PHE A 61 -4.70 3.79 -3.52
C PHE A 61 -6.22 3.91 -3.45
N ASP A 62 -6.95 3.50 -4.49
CA ASP A 62 -8.40 3.62 -4.53
C ASP A 62 -9.05 2.69 -3.50
N GLU A 63 -8.57 1.46 -3.36
CA GLU A 63 -9.03 0.53 -2.32
C GLU A 63 -8.68 1.04 -0.91
N LEU A 64 -7.51 1.65 -0.73
CA LEU A 64 -7.16 2.29 0.54
C LEU A 64 -8.14 3.42 0.90
N LEU A 65 -8.50 4.26 -0.08
CA LEU A 65 -9.46 5.35 0.11
C LEU A 65 -10.87 4.82 0.41
N GLU A 66 -11.27 3.72 -0.23
CA GLU A 66 -12.55 3.06 0.05
C GLU A 66 -12.61 2.53 1.49
N LEU A 67 -11.53 1.91 1.98
CA LEU A 67 -11.45 1.41 3.36
C LEU A 67 -11.54 2.53 4.39
N ASP A 68 -10.89 3.66 4.14
CA ASP A 68 -10.98 4.86 4.96
C ASP A 68 -12.41 5.42 4.99
N ARG A 69 -13.04 5.59 3.81
CA ARG A 69 -14.42 6.08 3.70
C ARG A 69 -15.45 5.20 4.42
N LYS A 70 -15.23 3.89 4.43
CA LYS A 70 -16.09 2.93 5.14
C LYS A 70 -15.78 2.84 6.64
N ASN A 71 -14.80 3.62 7.13
CA ASN A 71 -14.25 3.54 8.49
C ASN A 71 -13.83 2.11 8.90
N THR A 72 -13.56 1.26 7.91
CA THR A 72 -13.22 -0.17 8.11
C THR A 72 -11.72 -0.36 8.21
N PHE A 73 -10.95 0.71 7.96
CA PHE A 73 -9.49 0.68 8.06
C PHE A 73 -9.03 0.28 9.48
N ASN A 74 -9.65 0.84 10.53
CA ASN A 74 -9.32 0.53 11.92
C ASN A 74 -9.61 -0.94 12.27
N PHE A 75 -10.72 -1.49 11.79
CA PHE A 75 -11.09 -2.89 12.01
C PHE A 75 -10.05 -3.88 11.45
N LEU A 76 -9.42 -3.55 10.32
CA LEU A 76 -8.41 -4.41 9.70
C LEU A 76 -7.03 -4.30 10.38
N GLN A 77 -6.82 -3.34 11.29
CA GLN A 77 -5.56 -3.22 12.05
C GLN A 77 -5.53 -4.09 13.31
N GLU A 78 -6.66 -4.65 13.73
CA GLU A 78 -6.79 -5.49 14.93
C GLU A 78 -6.45 -6.97 14.68
N PHE A 79 -6.10 -7.33 13.44
CA PHE A 79 -5.75 -8.69 12.98
C PHE A 79 -4.35 -8.74 12.36
#